data_AF-A0A7L2GBJ9-F1
#
_entry.id   AF-A0A7L2GBJ9-F1
#
_cell.length_a   1.000
_cell.length_b   1.000
_cell.length_c   1.000
_cell.angle_alpha   90.00
_cell.angle_beta   90.00
_cell.angle_gamma   90.00
#
_symmetry.space_group_name_H-M   'P 1'
#
loop_
_entity.id
_entity.type
_entity.pdbx_description
1 polymer ?
#
loop_
_entity_poly.entity_id
_entity_poly.type
_entity_poly.pdbx_seq_one_letter_code
_entity_poly.pdbx_strand_id
1 'polypeptide(L)'
;PRPRRSPSPRPCKETFNVFYHEADADTATPLTPPWMENPYVKVDTVAAEHLTRRGDAVTGVTGVTGRPAGRVNRKTLRLGPLSRAGFYVA
;
A
#
# COMPACT_ATOMS: atom_id res chain seq x y z
N PRO A 1 -14.62 -14.79 -32.92
CA PRO A 1 -14.97 -14.74 -31.47
C PRO A 1 -13.69 -14.70 -30.61
N ARG A 2 -13.36 -13.56 -29.98
CA ARG A 2 -12.23 -13.49 -29.04
C ARG A 2 -12.58 -14.30 -27.78
N PRO A 3 -11.69 -15.17 -27.27
CA PRO A 3 -11.93 -15.85 -26.02
C PRO A 3 -12.04 -14.80 -24.90
N ARG A 4 -13.19 -14.79 -24.21
CA ARG A 4 -13.36 -13.99 -22.99
C ARG A 4 -12.39 -14.55 -21.97
N ARG A 5 -11.41 -13.73 -21.58
CA ARG A 5 -10.46 -14.03 -20.50
C ARG A 5 -11.27 -14.40 -19.27
N SER A 6 -11.05 -15.58 -18.71
CA SER A 6 -11.68 -15.97 -17.45
C SER A 6 -11.33 -14.94 -16.37
N PRO A 7 -12.28 -14.49 -15.53
CA PRO A 7 -11.95 -13.62 -14.42
C PRO A 7 -10.96 -14.37 -13.53
N SER A 8 -9.80 -13.78 -13.26
CA SER A 8 -8.91 -14.34 -12.24
C SER A 8 -9.68 -14.35 -10.91
N PRO A 9 -9.58 -15.41 -10.08
CA PRO A 9 -10.32 -15.51 -8.82
C PRO A 9 -10.01 -14.38 -7.84
N ARG A 10 -8.95 -13.60 -8.09
CA ARG A 10 -8.71 -12.29 -7.49
C ARG A 10 -8.33 -11.30 -8.58
N PRO A 11 -9.09 -10.21 -8.78
CA PRO A 11 -8.67 -9.15 -9.69
C PRO A 11 -7.39 -8.49 -9.15
N CYS A 12 -6.45 -8.16 -10.03
CA CYS A 12 -5.29 -7.35 -9.65
C CYS A 12 -5.76 -6.06 -8.98
N LYS A 13 -5.07 -5.64 -7.92
CA LYS A 13 -5.33 -4.39 -7.20
C LYS A 13 -4.11 -3.48 -7.33
N GLU A 14 -4.38 -2.18 -7.39
CA GLU A 14 -3.37 -1.12 -7.50
C GLU A 14 -3.50 -0.14 -6.32
N THR A 15 -4.06 -0.64 -5.21
CA THR A 15 -4.34 0.10 -3.98
C THR A 15 -3.93 -0.73 -2.78
N PHE A 16 -3.51 -0.07 -1.69
CA PHE A 16 -3.33 -0.68 -0.38
C PHE A 16 -4.08 0.12 0.69
N ASN A 17 -4.42 -0.51 1.81
CA ASN A 17 -5.01 0.19 2.95
C ASN A 17 -3.91 0.59 3.93
N VAL A 18 -4.10 1.71 4.62
CA VAL A 18 -3.27 2.11 5.76
C VAL A 18 -4.13 2.14 7.00
N PHE A 19 -3.63 1.56 8.08
CA PHE A 19 -4.27 1.53 9.39
C PHE A 19 -3.34 2.04 10.48
N TYR A 20 -3.91 2.43 11.63
CA TYR A 20 -3.14 2.68 12.85
C TYR A 20 -3.78 2.05 14.08
N HIS A 21 -2.97 1.76 15.09
CA HIS A 21 -3.42 1.28 16.41
C HIS A 21 -2.64 1.98 17.52
N GLU A 22 -3.34 2.69 18.40
CA GLU A 22 -2.73 3.38 19.54
C GLU A 22 -2.43 2.41 20.69
N ALA A 23 -1.27 2.57 21.34
CA ALA A 23 -0.85 1.78 22.49
C ALA A 23 -0.10 2.64 23.52
N ASP A 24 -0.21 2.30 24.80
CA ASP A 24 0.46 3.03 25.87
C ASP A 24 1.91 2.57 26.11
N ALA A 25 2.30 1.43 25.51
CA ALA A 25 3.65 0.88 25.55
C ALA A 25 3.91 0.00 24.32
N ASP A 26 5.16 -0.42 24.12
CA ASP A 26 5.51 -1.33 23.03
C ASP A 26 5.11 -2.79 23.36
N THR A 27 3.88 -3.16 23.02
CA THR A 27 3.29 -4.47 23.36
C THR A 27 2.92 -5.32 22.15
N ALA A 28 3.35 -4.92 20.94
CA ALA A 28 3.07 -5.70 19.74
C ALA A 28 3.78 -7.06 19.76
N THR A 29 3.09 -8.09 19.32
CA THR A 29 3.60 -9.45 19.12
C THR A 29 3.27 -9.91 17.71
N PRO A 30 3.76 -11.09 17.26
CA PRO A 30 3.38 -11.62 15.95
C PRO A 30 1.86 -11.81 15.74
N LEU A 31 1.07 -11.88 16.83
CA LEU A 31 -0.37 -12.13 16.78
C LEU A 31 -1.22 -11.01 17.40
N THR A 32 -0.61 -10.05 18.12
CA THR A 32 -1.31 -8.96 18.81
C THR A 32 -0.74 -7.59 18.43
N PRO A 33 -1.56 -6.60 18.07
CA PRO A 33 -3.02 -6.69 17.89
C PRO A 33 -3.39 -7.61 16.71
N PRO A 34 -4.60 -8.19 16.69
CA PRO A 34 -5.03 -9.04 15.58
C PRO A 34 -4.91 -8.33 14.21
N TRP A 35 -4.44 -9.04 13.19
CA TRP A 35 -4.21 -8.53 11.83
C TRP A 35 -5.50 -8.31 11.02
N MET A 36 -6.38 -7.45 11.54
CA MET A 36 -7.69 -7.14 10.96
C MET A 36 -8.18 -5.75 11.40
N GLU A 37 -9.16 -5.21 10.67
CA GLU A 37 -9.92 -4.04 11.11
C GLU A 37 -10.56 -4.33 12.48
N ASN A 38 -10.47 -3.36 13.39
CA ASN A 38 -10.79 -3.51 14.82
C ASN A 38 -9.93 -4.59 15.51
N PRO A 39 -8.77 -4.22 16.09
CA PRO A 39 -8.54 -2.94 16.79
C PRO A 39 -7.77 -1.89 15.97
N TYR A 40 -7.39 -2.21 14.74
CA TYR A 40 -6.79 -1.25 13.82
C TYR A 40 -7.87 -0.31 13.26
N VAL A 41 -7.59 0.99 13.29
CA VAL A 41 -8.44 2.04 12.72
C VAL A 41 -7.95 2.33 11.30
N LYS A 42 -8.86 2.23 10.33
CA LYS A 42 -8.56 2.51 8.92
C LYS A 42 -8.36 4.00 8.69
N VAL A 43 -7.25 4.36 8.05
CA VAL A 43 -6.90 5.73 7.70
C VAL A 43 -7.38 6.07 6.29
N ASP A 44 -6.94 5.29 5.31
CA ASP A 44 -7.26 5.52 3.89
C ASP A 44 -7.06 4.23 3.08
N THR A 45 -7.67 4.18 1.90
CA THR A 45 -7.30 3.24 0.83
C THR A 45 -6.45 4.00 -0.19
N VAL A 46 -5.14 3.85 -0.10
CA VAL A 46 -4.16 4.58 -0.91
C VAL A 46 -4.03 3.92 -2.28
N ALA A 47 -4.32 4.69 -3.32
CA ALA A 47 -4.05 4.32 -4.71
C ALA A 47 -2.70 4.88 -5.20
N ALA A 48 -2.10 4.21 -6.18
CA ALA A 48 -0.96 4.76 -6.92
C ALA A 48 -1.43 5.77 -7.97
N GLU A 49 -0.82 6.95 -8.01
CA GLU A 49 -1.02 7.95 -9.06
C GLU A 49 -0.23 7.59 -10.34
N HIS A 50 0.92 6.95 -10.15
CA HIS A 50 1.82 6.51 -11.20
C HIS A 50 1.99 5.01 -11.15
N LEU A 51 1.45 4.34 -12.18
CA LEU A 51 1.63 2.91 -12.37
C LEU A 51 2.84 2.66 -13.26
N THR A 52 3.79 1.88 -12.77
CA THR A 52 4.93 1.43 -13.57
C THR A 52 4.46 0.36 -14.56
N ARG A 53 4.54 0.63 -15.87
CA ARG A 53 4.18 -0.37 -16.88
C ARG A 53 5.42 -1.17 -17.29
N ARG A 54 5.21 -2.43 -17.70
CA ARG A 54 6.30 -3.26 -18.28
C ARG A 54 6.96 -2.62 -19.50
N GLY A 55 6.22 -1.81 -20.26
CA GLY A 55 6.78 -1.04 -21.39
C GLY A 55 7.78 0.02 -20.94
N ASP A 56 7.56 0.66 -19.79
CA ASP A 56 8.48 1.66 -19.21
C ASP A 56 9.79 1.03 -18.71
N ALA A 57 9.84 -0.30 -18.62
CA ALA A 57 11.04 -1.09 -18.37
C ALA A 57 11.77 -1.53 -19.65
N VAL A 58 11.13 -1.45 -20.83
CA VAL A 58 11.61 -2.01 -22.11
C VAL A 58 11.87 -0.93 -23.17
N THR A 59 11.06 0.13 -23.25
CA THR A 59 11.35 1.34 -24.04
C THR A 59 12.15 2.31 -23.18
N GLY A 60 13.43 2.01 -23.03
CA GLY A 60 14.39 3.02 -22.62
C GLY A 60 14.37 4.17 -23.62
N VAL A 61 13.84 5.32 -23.21
CA VAL A 61 14.65 6.53 -23.43
C VAL A 61 15.87 6.29 -22.55
N THR A 62 16.94 5.85 -23.21
CA THR A 62 18.21 5.43 -22.62
C THR A 62 18.84 6.58 -21.84
N GLY A 63 18.46 6.72 -20.57
CA GLY A 63 19.37 7.20 -19.55
C GLY A 63 20.40 6.11 -19.26
N VAL A 64 21.67 6.49 -19.15
CA VAL A 64 22.91 5.68 -19.11
C VAL A 64 22.98 4.58 -18.01
N THR A 65 21.90 4.28 -17.30
CA THR A 65 21.85 3.25 -16.25
C THR A 65 20.55 2.46 -16.34
N GLY A 66 20.59 1.20 -16.78
CA GLY A 66 19.43 0.34 -17.07
C GLY A 66 18.50 -0.02 -15.89
N ARG A 67 17.82 0.98 -15.32
CA ARG A 67 16.77 0.82 -14.30
C ARG A 67 15.40 1.13 -14.92
N PRO A 68 14.39 0.26 -14.76
CA PRO A 68 13.04 0.56 -15.22
C PRO A 68 12.55 1.88 -14.60
N ALA A 69 12.16 2.83 -15.45
CA ALA A 69 11.85 4.21 -15.05
C ALA A 69 10.44 4.33 -14.47
N GLY A 70 10.14 3.58 -13.40
CA GLY A 70 8.93 3.80 -12.61
C GLY A 70 9.01 5.10 -11.83
N ARG A 71 7.94 5.90 -11.80
CA ARG A 71 7.84 7.07 -10.92
C ARG A 71 7.44 6.62 -9.51
N VAL A 72 8.06 7.22 -8.50
CA VAL A 72 7.72 6.99 -7.09
C VAL A 72 6.44 7.74 -6.75
N ASN A 73 5.51 7.07 -6.07
CA ASN A 73 4.29 7.67 -5.55
C ASN A 73 4.52 8.19 -4.13
N ARG A 74 3.93 9.35 -3.78
CA ARG A 74 3.99 9.91 -2.42
C ARG A 74 2.58 10.30 -1.97
N LYS A 75 2.19 9.82 -0.79
CA LYS A 75 0.92 10.16 -0.13
C LYS A 75 1.22 10.66 1.29
N THR A 76 0.63 11.79 1.67
CA THR A 76 0.65 12.30 3.04
C THR A 76 -0.71 12.04 3.66
N LEU A 77 -0.73 11.38 4.82
CA LEU A 77 -1.93 11.04 5.58
C LEU A 77 -1.87 11.69 6.95
N ARG A 78 -3.02 12.06 7.49
CA ARG A 78 -3.14 12.60 8.85
C ARG A 78 -3.78 11.54 9.75
N LEU A 79 -3.14 11.26 10.88
CA LEU A 79 -3.60 10.32 11.89
C LEU A 79 -4.11 11.09 13.12
N GLY A 80 -5.24 10.69 13.70
CA GLY A 80 -5.71 11.18 15.00
C GLY A 80 -7.04 11.96 15.00
N PRO A 81 -7.42 12.53 16.16
CA PRO A 81 -6.57 12.86 17.31
C PRO A 81 -6.01 11.62 18.03
N LEU A 82 -4.72 11.68 18.41
CA LEU A 82 -4.05 10.63 19.19
C LEU A 82 -4.06 11.02 20.67
N SER A 83 -4.19 10.03 21.54
CA SER A 83 -4.38 10.20 22.98
C SER A 83 -3.52 9.26 23.85
N ARG A 84 -3.03 8.15 23.30
CA ARG A 84 -2.13 7.22 24.01
C ARG A 84 -0.66 7.60 23.87
N ALA A 85 0.21 6.90 24.58
CA ALA A 85 1.65 7.17 24.57
C ALA A 85 2.32 6.97 23.20
N GLY A 86 1.78 6.08 22.35
CA GLY A 86 2.31 5.80 21.01
C GLY A 86 1.31 5.09 20.11
N PHE A 87 1.77 4.70 18.92
CA PHE A 87 0.94 3.98 17.95
C PHE A 87 1.79 3.15 16.96
N TYR A 88 1.15 2.16 16.35
CA TYR A 88 1.68 1.36 15.24
C TYR A 88 0.93 1.70 13.95
N VAL A 89 1.59 1.55 12.80
CA VAL A 89 0.99 1.66 11.45
C VAL A 89 1.08 0.32 10.76
N ALA A 90 0.02 -0.07 10.05
CA ALA A 90 -0.09 -1.32 9.29
C ALA A 90 -0.64 -1.08 7.88
#